data_AF-A0A9Q3DXQ9-F1
#
_entry.id   AF-A0A9Q3DXQ9-F1
#
_cell.length_a   1.000
_cell.length_b   1.000
_cell.length_c   1.000
_cell.angle_alpha   90.00
_cell.angle_beta   90.00
_cell.angle_gamma   90.00
#
_symmetry.space_group_name_H-M   'P 1'
#
loop_
_entity.id
_entity.type
_entity.pdbx_description
1 polymer ?
#
loop_
_entity_poly.entity_id
_entity_poly.type
_entity_poly.pdbx_seq_one_letter_code
_entity_poly.pdbx_strand_id
1 'polypeptide(L)'
;MFRKHPVFPVSLVKPYCQTEGDKCPSRKRNPTPPEIVEVEDSPGPVKKIIKARKIRPNGQDQRQYLVRFKSQTADKDKMVGRGCHSIWETSPKEIQGL
;
A
#
# COMPACT_ATOMS: atom_id res chain seq x y z
N MET A 1 51.90 28.70 -39.99
CA MET A 1 50.67 28.43 -40.76
C MET A 1 49.69 27.69 -39.85
N PHE A 2 48.66 28.36 -39.32
CA PHE A 2 47.67 27.73 -38.44
C PHE A 2 46.61 26.99 -39.26
N ARG A 3 46.54 25.66 -39.13
CA ARG A 3 45.45 24.86 -39.71
C ARG A 3 44.23 25.03 -38.82
N LYS A 4 43.18 25.67 -39.31
CA LYS A 4 41.89 25.73 -38.60
C LYS A 4 41.33 24.32 -38.49
N HIS A 5 40.91 23.90 -37.30
CA HIS A 5 40.20 22.64 -37.14
C HIS A 5 38.88 22.68 -37.92
N PRO A 6 38.48 21.60 -38.60
CA PRO A 6 37.18 21.56 -39.25
C PRO A 6 36.09 21.67 -38.17
N VAL A 7 35.30 22.74 -38.25
CA VAL A 7 34.12 22.90 -37.41
C VAL A 7 32.94 22.36 -38.20
N PHE A 8 32.31 21.32 -37.69
CA PHE A 8 31.10 20.79 -38.30
C PHE A 8 29.99 21.84 -38.23
N PRO A 9 29.23 22.06 -39.31
CA PRO A 9 28.10 22.99 -39.27
C PRO A 9 27.11 22.51 -38.21
N VAL A 10 26.77 23.41 -37.28
CA VAL A 10 25.78 23.15 -36.23
C VAL A 10 24.38 23.31 -36.81
N SER A 11 24.00 22.48 -37.77
CA SER A 11 22.59 22.23 -38.04
C SER A 11 22.17 20.93 -37.35
N LEU A 12 22.39 20.85 -36.03
CA LEU A 12 21.87 19.78 -35.18
C LEU A 12 20.46 20.09 -34.67
N VAL A 13 19.65 20.77 -35.48
CA VAL A 13 18.23 20.89 -35.15
C VAL A 13 17.54 19.65 -35.69
N LYS A 14 17.40 18.65 -34.80
CA LYS A 14 16.53 17.51 -35.08
C LYS A 14 15.09 18.05 -35.09
N PRO A 15 14.36 17.96 -36.22
CA PRO A 15 12.97 18.38 -36.24
C PRO A 15 12.19 17.51 -35.26
N TYR A 16 11.45 18.15 -34.35
CA TYR A 16 10.57 17.46 -33.43
C TYR A 16 9.32 17.00 -34.21
N CYS A 17 9.29 15.72 -34.59
CA CYS A 17 8.08 15.14 -35.16
C CYS A 17 7.05 14.93 -34.04
N GLN A 18 5.82 15.40 -34.23
CA GLN A 18 4.69 15.00 -33.38
C GLN A 18 4.58 13.48 -33.40
N THR A 19 4.19 12.91 -32.26
CA THR A 19 4.11 11.45 -32.06
C THR A 19 2.90 10.89 -32.81
N GLU A 20 2.96 10.87 -34.14
CA GLU A 20 2.09 10.05 -34.96
C GLU A 20 2.61 8.61 -34.85
N GLY A 21 1.77 7.71 -34.34
CA GLY A 21 2.15 6.34 -33.96
C GLY A 21 2.81 5.52 -35.08
N ASP A 22 2.62 5.92 -36.33
CA ASP A 22 3.05 5.17 -37.52
C ASP A 22 4.46 5.54 -38.02
N LYS A 23 5.07 6.62 -37.51
CA LYS A 23 6.39 7.09 -37.99
C LYS A 23 7.58 6.47 -37.25
N CYS A 24 7.34 5.79 -36.12
CA CYS A 24 8.40 5.22 -35.27
C CYS A 24 8.07 3.76 -34.89
N PRO A 25 8.23 2.79 -35.81
CA PRO A 25 7.87 1.39 -35.58
C PRO A 25 8.66 0.72 -34.43
N SER A 26 9.80 1.30 -34.04
CA SER A 26 10.63 0.82 -32.92
C SER A 26 10.10 1.21 -31.54
N ARG A 27 9.11 2.11 -31.46
CA ARG A 27 8.54 2.57 -30.18
C ARG A 27 7.53 1.54 -29.69
N LYS A 28 8.03 0.49 -29.04
CA LYS A 28 7.18 -0.49 -28.34
C LYS A 28 6.30 0.29 -27.36
N ARG A 29 4.97 0.18 -27.47
CA ARG A 29 4.05 0.74 -26.47
C ARG A 29 4.41 0.13 -25.12
N ASN A 30 4.57 0.95 -24.09
CA ASN A 30 4.84 0.45 -22.74
C ASN A 30 3.73 -0.53 -22.36
N PRO A 31 4.06 -1.71 -21.81
CA PRO A 31 3.05 -2.67 -21.37
C PRO A 31 2.18 -2.02 -20.29
N THR A 32 0.88 -2.28 -20.35
CA THR A 32 -0.08 -1.86 -19.32
C THR A 32 0.40 -2.37 -17.95
N PRO A 33 0.47 -1.50 -16.91
CA PRO A 33 0.82 -1.94 -15.57
C PRO A 33 -0.14 -3.04 -15.07
N PRO A 34 0.34 -4.03 -14.31
CA PRO A 34 -0.53 -5.04 -13.72
C PRO A 34 -1.52 -4.40 -12.75
N GLU A 35 -2.75 -4.91 -12.74
CA GLU A 35 -3.78 -4.54 -11.79
C GLU A 35 -3.37 -4.99 -10.38
N ILE A 36 -3.32 -4.05 -9.43
CA ILE A 36 -2.97 -4.32 -8.04
C ILE A 36 -4.21 -4.93 -7.40
N VAL A 37 -4.21 -6.25 -7.18
CA VAL A 37 -5.25 -6.91 -6.40
C VAL A 37 -4.99 -6.60 -4.92
N GLU A 38 -5.87 -5.82 -4.31
CA GLU A 38 -5.87 -5.65 -2.85
C GLU A 38 -6.18 -7.01 -2.23
N VAL A 39 -5.15 -7.71 -1.77
CA VAL A 39 -5.32 -8.91 -0.95
C VAL A 39 -6.05 -8.47 0.31
N GLU A 40 -7.29 -8.92 0.51
CA GLU A 40 -7.96 -8.72 1.79
C GLU A 40 -7.08 -9.33 2.88
N ASP A 41 -6.42 -8.46 3.65
CA ASP A 41 -5.64 -8.80 4.84
C ASP A 41 -6.63 -9.39 5.86
N SER A 42 -6.91 -10.68 5.73
CA SER A 42 -7.60 -11.43 6.78
C SER A 42 -6.76 -11.26 8.06
N PRO A 43 -7.35 -10.70 9.13
CA PRO A 43 -6.59 -10.39 10.32
C PRO A 43 -6.10 -11.71 10.93
N GLY A 44 -4.78 -11.87 10.97
CA GLY A 44 -4.15 -13.01 11.64
C GLY A 44 -4.48 -13.06 13.13
N PRO A 45 -3.95 -14.04 13.88
CA PRO A 45 -4.25 -14.20 15.30
C PRO A 45 -3.88 -12.96 16.11
N VAL A 46 -4.70 -12.64 17.11
CA VAL A 46 -4.46 -11.53 18.02
C VAL A 46 -3.21 -11.79 18.88
N LYS A 47 -2.35 -10.78 18.99
CA LYS A 47 -1.20 -10.79 19.92
C LYS A 47 -1.58 -10.21 21.27
N LYS A 48 -2.19 -9.02 21.29
CA LYS A 48 -2.62 -8.35 22.53
C LYS A 48 -3.68 -7.28 22.28
N ILE A 49 -4.42 -6.96 23.34
CA ILE A 49 -5.33 -5.81 23.39
C ILE A 49 -4.61 -4.64 24.05
N ILE A 50 -4.59 -3.48 23.39
CA ILE A 50 -3.90 -2.27 23.86
C ILE A 50 -4.85 -1.39 24.65
N LYS A 51 -6.06 -1.20 24.13
CA LYS A 51 -7.03 -0.27 24.71
C LYS A 51 -8.45 -0.80 24.53
N ALA A 52 -9.31 -0.51 25.49
CA ALA A 52 -10.74 -0.73 25.37
C ALA A 52 -11.48 0.61 25.44
N ARG A 53 -12.56 0.74 24.68
CA ARG A 53 -13.50 1.85 24.82
C ARG A 53 -14.94 1.36 24.73
N LYS A 54 -15.85 2.06 25.41
CA LYS A 54 -17.29 1.85 25.30
C LYS A 54 -17.87 2.92 24.38
N ILE A 55 -18.66 2.50 23.40
CA ILE A 55 -19.35 3.37 22.46
C ILE A 55 -20.85 3.05 22.48
N ARG A 56 -21.67 4.04 22.12
CA ARG A 56 -23.13 3.90 22.03
C ARG A 56 -23.65 4.18 20.62
N PRO A 57 -23.23 3.41 19.59
CA PRO A 57 -23.83 3.55 18.28
C PRO A 57 -25.30 3.13 18.38
N ASN A 58 -26.21 3.96 17.89
CA ASN A 58 -27.65 3.71 17.85
C ASN A 58 -28.27 3.36 19.22
N GLY A 59 -27.76 3.99 20.30
CA GLY A 59 -28.28 3.78 21.66
C GLY A 59 -27.90 2.44 22.30
N GLN A 60 -27.14 1.58 21.60
CA GLN A 60 -26.72 0.28 22.12
C GLN A 60 -25.31 0.33 22.70
N ASP A 61 -25.12 -0.23 23.89
CA ASP A 61 -23.82 -0.29 24.57
C ASP A 61 -22.87 -1.31 23.91
N GLN A 62 -21.97 -0.84 23.04
CA GLN A 62 -20.95 -1.66 22.41
C GLN A 62 -19.56 -1.39 23.01
N ARG A 63 -18.75 -2.43 23.17
CA ARG A 63 -17.33 -2.29 23.52
C ARG A 63 -16.48 -2.54 22.27
N GLN A 64 -15.50 -1.68 22.06
CA GLN A 64 -14.48 -1.82 21.04
C GLN A 64 -13.11 -1.97 21.70
N TYR A 65 -12.25 -2.75 21.06
CA TYR A 65 -10.89 -3.03 21.50
C TYR A 65 -9.91 -2.63 20.41
N LEU A 66 -8.82 -1.97 20.80
CA LEU A 66 -7.69 -1.70 19.92
C LEU A 66 -6.77 -2.90 20.00
N VAL A 67 -6.64 -3.61 18.90
CA VAL A 67 -6.00 -4.92 18.85
C VAL A 67 -4.72 -4.85 18.03
N ARG A 68 -3.66 -5.46 18.56
CA ARG A 68 -2.42 -5.73 17.82
C ARG A 68 -2.39 -7.19 17.40
N PHE A 69 -2.24 -7.43 16.10
CA PHE A 69 -2.15 -8.77 15.53
C PHE A 69 -0.71 -9.31 15.58
N LYS A 70 -0.56 -10.64 15.56
CA LYS A 70 0.76 -11.28 15.47
C LYS A 70 1.41 -10.91 14.13
N SER A 71 2.72 -10.67 14.16
CA SER A 71 3.53 -10.31 12.98
C SER A 71 3.13 -9.01 12.27
N GLN A 72 2.33 -8.15 12.91
CA GLN A 72 1.99 -6.82 12.39
C GLN A 72 2.63 -5.71 13.25
N THR A 73 3.04 -4.62 12.60
CA THR A 73 3.58 -3.41 13.24
C THR A 73 2.47 -2.57 13.87
N ALA A 74 2.85 -1.63 14.74
CA ALA A 74 1.92 -0.75 15.44
C ALA A 74 1.01 0.07 14.51
N ASP A 75 1.49 0.36 13.29
CA ASP A 75 0.72 1.13 12.29
C ASP A 75 -0.49 0.36 11.76
N LYS A 76 -0.51 -0.97 11.90
CA LYS A 76 -1.61 -1.84 11.49
C LYS A 76 -2.58 -2.17 12.62
N ASP A 77 -2.47 -1.54 13.78
CA ASP A 77 -3.41 -1.74 14.88
C ASP A 77 -4.83 -1.28 14.48
N LYS A 78 -5.84 -2.11 14.72
CA LYS A 78 -7.24 -1.83 14.32
C LYS A 78 -8.19 -1.85 15.51
N MET A 79 -9.20 -0.97 15.45
CA MET A 79 -10.34 -0.95 16.38
C MET A 79 -11.34 -2.01 15.95
N VAL A 80 -11.59 -3.00 16.81
CA VAL A 80 -12.51 -4.09 16.52
C VAL A 80 -13.61 -4.18 17.57
N GLY A 81 -14.84 -4.43 17.13
CA GLY A 81 -16.00 -4.63 18.00
C GLY A 81 -16.12 -6.06 18.52
N ARG A 82 -16.94 -6.25 19.56
CA ARG A 82 -17.20 -7.58 20.16
C ARG A 82 -17.74 -8.64 19.19
N GLY A 83 -18.35 -8.25 18.07
CA GLY A 83 -18.96 -9.17 17.10
C GLY A 83 -17.99 -9.86 16.14
N CYS A 84 -16.69 -9.52 16.13
CA CYS A 84 -15.73 -10.21 15.28
C CYS A 84 -15.30 -11.53 15.94
N HIS A 85 -15.90 -12.63 15.48
CA HIS A 85 -15.65 -14.00 15.98
C HIS A 85 -14.18 -14.42 15.94
N SER A 86 -13.36 -13.84 15.05
CA SER A 86 -11.94 -14.15 14.91
C SER A 86 -11.04 -13.64 16.05
N ILE A 87 -11.55 -12.83 16.97
CA ILE A 87 -10.79 -12.33 18.13
C ILE A 87 -10.83 -13.29 19.31
N TRP A 88 -11.87 -14.12 19.42
CA TRP A 88 -12.19 -14.85 20.65
C TRP A 88 -11.64 -16.28 20.68
N GLU A 89 -10.91 -16.73 19.66
CA GLU A 89 -10.29 -18.06 19.64
C GLU A 89 -9.09 -18.20 20.59
N THR A 90 -8.62 -17.13 21.23
CA THR A 90 -7.61 -17.22 22.29
C THR A 90 -8.26 -17.20 23.66
N SER A 91 -8.23 -18.37 24.30
CA SER A 91 -8.73 -18.67 25.64
C SER A 91 -8.37 -17.57 26.66
N PRO A 92 -9.32 -17.09 27.49
CA PRO A 92 -9.13 -15.98 28.42
C PRO A 92 -8.20 -16.29 29.63
N LYS A 93 -7.56 -17.46 29.67
CA LYS A 93 -6.76 -17.90 30.83
C LYS A 93 -5.29 -17.47 30.85
N GLU A 94 -4.79 -16.80 29.80
CA GLU A 94 -3.34 -16.55 29.66
C GLU A 94 -2.92 -15.07 29.72
N ILE A 95 -3.82 -14.14 30.08
CA ILE A 95 -3.52 -12.68 30.07
C ILE A 95 -3.34 -12.10 31.48
N GLN A 96 -3.33 -12.92 32.54
CA GLN A 96 -2.96 -12.48 33.89
C GLN A 96 -1.75 -13.28 34.37
N GLY A 97 -0.58 -12.69 34.20
CA GLY A 97 0.72 -13.26 34.56
C GLY A 97 1.81 -12.20 34.57
N LEU A 98 1.60 -11.18 35.39
CA LEU A 98 2.62 -10.32 35.99
C LEU A 98 2.26 -10.19 37.48
#